data_AF-A0A9E2D2Y4-F1
#
_entry.id   AF-A0A9E2D2Y4-F1
#
_cell.length_a   1.000
_cell.length_b   1.000
_cell.length_c   1.000
_cell.angle_alpha   90.00
_cell.angle_beta   90.00
_cell.angle_gamma   90.00
#
_symmetry.space_group_name_H-M   'P 1'
#
loop_
_entity.id
_entity.type
_entity.pdbx_description
1 polymer ?
#
loop_
_entity_poly.entity_id
_entity_poly.type
_entity_poly.pdbx_seq_one_letter_code
_entity_poly.pdbx_strand_id
1 'polypeptide(L)'
;MSQISIPRPELQIDFSLALGQIRNTYLQEALSKAVNEIDISTLDTQLAKLVPADSLKALARHGLRGELVFAIPYLLENSPSLLGYYRLLLGFSQKAFYTADFGLSGFKSMEEKGILSTKNKKLLPELCSGLIKCSCSLLDGIGTDRVSKQLLDDLTLLTVGPQLRGGANVRKGIVSIVQVFESIHKIVKNDSSSSSESKIEIKNAAGRKVLIEFAPDPDIVIREEMSPENYRNVIAIEVKGGTDFSNIHNRIGEAEKSHQKAKAKGYVECWTVVNVDRMDFKMAHQESPSTNRFYLLRNLVASKGTEYQDFRTRVVSLTGIKGK
;
A
#
# COMPACT_ATOMS: atom_id res chain seq x y z
N MET A 1 -11.54 -39.48 8.16
CA MET A 1 -10.49 -39.02 7.22
C MET A 1 -10.56 -37.50 7.17
N SER A 2 -9.48 -36.78 7.47
CA SER A 2 -9.45 -35.33 7.29
C SER A 2 -9.47 -35.02 5.79
N GLN A 3 -10.50 -34.35 5.32
CA GLN A 3 -10.62 -33.94 3.92
C GLN A 3 -9.63 -32.80 3.68
N ILE A 4 -8.66 -33.01 2.78
CA ILE A 4 -7.73 -31.95 2.35
C ILE A 4 -8.57 -30.86 1.70
N SER A 5 -8.51 -29.65 2.25
CA SER A 5 -9.22 -28.46 1.73
C SER A 5 -8.19 -27.43 1.29
N ILE A 6 -8.10 -27.18 -0.01
CA ILE A 6 -7.23 -26.17 -0.60
C ILE A 6 -8.07 -24.90 -0.81
N PRO A 7 -7.66 -23.73 -0.26
CA PRO A 7 -8.43 -22.50 -0.40
C PRO A 7 -8.43 -21.97 -1.83
N ARG A 8 -9.41 -21.12 -2.17
CA ARG A 8 -9.45 -20.44 -3.46
C ARG A 8 -8.25 -19.50 -3.62
N PRO A 9 -7.61 -19.41 -4.81
CA PRO A 9 -6.43 -18.59 -5.04
C PRO A 9 -6.79 -17.11 -5.33
N GLU A 10 -7.62 -16.49 -4.49
CA GLU A 10 -8.15 -15.13 -4.70
C GLU A 10 -7.04 -14.10 -4.97
N LEU A 11 -5.93 -14.20 -4.22
CA LEU A 11 -4.78 -13.32 -4.41
C LEU A 11 -4.20 -13.39 -5.83
N GLN A 12 -4.13 -14.59 -6.41
CA GLN A 12 -3.59 -14.78 -7.75
C GLN A 12 -4.56 -14.29 -8.83
N ILE A 13 -5.86 -14.46 -8.59
CA ILE A 13 -6.93 -13.92 -9.47
C ILE A 13 -6.85 -12.39 -9.51
N ASP A 14 -6.77 -11.75 -8.34
CA ASP A 14 -6.62 -10.29 -8.24
C ASP A 14 -5.34 -9.79 -8.91
N PHE A 15 -4.23 -10.49 -8.74
CA PHE A 15 -2.96 -10.15 -9.41
C PHE A 15 -3.07 -10.27 -10.93
N SER A 16 -3.80 -11.25 -11.46
CA SER A 16 -4.01 -11.38 -12.89
C SER A 16 -4.75 -10.17 -13.46
N LEU A 17 -5.80 -9.70 -12.78
CA LEU A 17 -6.57 -8.53 -13.20
C LEU A 17 -5.74 -7.25 -13.10
N ALA A 18 -5.03 -7.05 -11.99
CA ALA A 18 -4.16 -5.90 -11.79
C ALA A 18 -3.00 -5.88 -12.80
N LEU A 19 -2.41 -7.03 -13.10
CA LEU A 19 -1.35 -7.15 -14.10
C LEU A 19 -1.85 -6.77 -15.49
N GLY A 20 -3.06 -7.19 -15.86
CA GLY A 20 -3.68 -6.78 -17.14
C GLY A 20 -3.84 -5.26 -17.26
N GLN A 21 -4.18 -4.58 -16.17
CA GLN A 21 -4.23 -3.12 -16.14
C GLN A 21 -2.84 -2.48 -16.24
N ILE A 22 -1.88 -2.97 -15.45
CA ILE A 22 -0.51 -2.46 -15.43
C ILE A 22 0.17 -2.63 -16.79
N ARG A 23 -0.09 -3.72 -17.51
CA ARG A 23 0.44 -3.95 -18.87
C ARG A 23 0.12 -2.80 -19.81
N ASN A 24 -1.13 -2.35 -19.79
CA ASN A 24 -1.62 -1.27 -20.65
C ASN A 24 -1.15 0.13 -20.26
N THR A 25 -0.58 0.31 -19.06
CA THR A 25 -0.20 1.64 -18.54
C THR A 25 1.31 1.81 -18.38
N TYR A 26 2.03 0.77 -17.96
CA TYR A 26 3.41 0.88 -17.50
C TYR A 26 4.35 -0.24 -18.00
N LEU A 27 3.91 -1.16 -18.87
CA LEU A 27 4.76 -2.22 -19.43
C LEU A 27 4.92 -2.08 -20.94
N GLN A 28 5.45 -3.13 -21.59
CA GLN A 28 5.82 -3.08 -23.00
C GLN A 28 4.63 -2.81 -23.93
N GLU A 29 3.41 -3.20 -23.56
CA GLU A 29 2.21 -2.90 -24.33
C GLU A 29 1.92 -1.39 -24.37
N ALA A 30 2.06 -0.72 -23.22
CA ALA A 30 1.95 0.74 -23.14
C ALA A 30 3.03 1.45 -23.98
N LEU A 31 4.27 0.96 -23.92
CA LEU A 31 5.37 1.48 -24.73
C LEU A 31 5.09 1.30 -26.23
N SER A 32 4.66 0.10 -26.64
CA SER A 32 4.33 -0.19 -28.04
C SER A 32 3.21 0.72 -28.56
N LYS A 33 2.19 0.99 -27.74
CA LYS A 33 1.11 1.91 -28.09
C LYS A 33 1.63 3.34 -28.26
N ALA A 34 2.43 3.84 -27.33
CA ALA A 34 3.00 5.18 -27.40
C ALA A 34 3.88 5.37 -28.64
N VAL A 35 4.72 4.38 -28.97
CA VAL A 35 5.58 4.41 -30.16
C VAL A 35 4.75 4.45 -31.44
N ASN A 36 3.59 3.78 -31.48
CA ASN A 36 2.69 3.80 -32.63
C ASN A 36 1.98 5.16 -32.83
N GLU A 37 1.92 6.01 -31.79
CA GLU A 37 1.23 7.30 -31.83
C GLU A 37 2.15 8.49 -32.11
N ILE A 38 3.48 8.29 -32.12
CA ILE A 38 4.47 9.35 -32.32
C ILE A 38 5.21 9.20 -33.66
N ASP A 39 5.94 10.25 -34.07
CA ASP A 39 6.80 10.17 -35.26
C ASP A 39 8.06 9.35 -34.96
N ILE A 40 8.18 8.21 -35.64
CA ILE A 40 9.30 7.28 -35.49
C ILE A 40 10.64 7.90 -35.89
N SER A 41 10.65 8.80 -36.88
CA SER A 41 11.88 9.43 -37.38
C SER A 41 12.49 10.36 -36.34
N THR A 42 11.64 11.11 -35.64
CA THR A 42 12.05 11.95 -34.51
C THR A 42 12.59 11.12 -33.35
N LEU A 43 11.93 9.99 -33.03
CA LEU A 43 12.39 9.09 -31.97
C LEU A 43 13.78 8.51 -32.30
N ASP A 44 13.95 7.96 -33.50
CA ASP A 44 15.19 7.32 -33.94
C ASP A 44 16.36 8.34 -33.98
N THR A 45 16.07 9.58 -34.40
CA THR A 45 17.05 10.68 -34.37
C THR A 45 17.52 10.99 -32.95
N GLN A 46 16.60 11.04 -31.97
CA GLN A 46 16.98 11.30 -30.58
C GLN A 46 17.73 10.12 -29.95
N LEU A 47 17.32 8.88 -30.25
CA LEU A 47 18.05 7.68 -29.82
C LEU A 47 19.50 7.73 -30.32
N ALA A 48 19.71 7.96 -31.61
CA ALA A 48 21.04 8.05 -32.21
C ALA A 48 21.90 9.19 -31.62
N LYS A 49 21.27 10.29 -31.20
CA LYS A 49 21.96 11.45 -30.61
C LYS A 49 22.32 11.25 -29.14
N LEU A 50 21.46 10.63 -28.35
CA LEU A 50 21.54 10.62 -26.89
C LEU A 50 22.13 9.33 -26.32
N VAL A 51 22.01 8.21 -27.03
CA VAL A 51 22.44 6.89 -26.55
C VAL A 51 23.79 6.52 -27.17
N PRO A 52 24.73 5.94 -26.39
CA PRO A 52 25.97 5.42 -26.94
C PRO A 52 25.73 4.42 -28.08
N ALA A 53 26.45 4.59 -29.19
CA ALA A 53 26.26 3.78 -30.39
C ALA A 53 26.44 2.28 -30.13
N ASP A 54 27.38 1.91 -29.25
CA ASP A 54 27.64 0.49 -28.95
C ASP A 54 26.50 -0.14 -28.16
N SER A 55 25.84 0.61 -27.28
CA SER A 55 24.63 0.16 -26.59
C SER A 55 23.47 -0.04 -27.56
N LEU A 56 23.29 0.84 -28.55
CA LEU A 56 22.27 0.66 -29.60
C LEU A 56 22.58 -0.55 -30.48
N LYS A 57 23.85 -0.75 -30.89
CA LYS A 57 24.28 -1.94 -31.65
C LYS A 57 24.05 -3.23 -30.86
N ALA A 58 24.30 -3.20 -29.55
CA ALA A 58 24.08 -4.35 -28.67
C ALA A 58 22.60 -4.78 -28.58
N LEU A 59 21.66 -3.85 -28.74
CA LEU A 59 20.24 -4.16 -28.88
C LEU A 59 19.88 -4.59 -30.31
N ALA A 60 20.37 -3.86 -31.31
CA ALA A 60 20.05 -4.09 -32.71
C ALA A 60 20.48 -5.48 -33.21
N ARG A 61 21.61 -6.02 -32.71
CA ARG A 61 22.05 -7.39 -33.04
C ARG A 61 21.06 -8.49 -32.60
N HIS A 62 20.18 -8.18 -31.63
CA HIS A 62 19.10 -9.06 -31.17
C HIS A 62 17.74 -8.69 -31.79
N GLY A 63 17.72 -7.80 -32.78
CA GLY A 63 16.49 -7.28 -33.39
C GLY A 63 15.67 -6.39 -32.44
N LEU A 64 16.29 -5.85 -31.39
CA LEU A 64 15.61 -5.02 -30.39
C LEU A 64 15.75 -3.53 -30.72
N ARG A 65 14.65 -2.80 -30.51
CA ARG A 65 14.62 -1.34 -30.66
C ARG A 65 15.12 -0.65 -29.39
N GLY A 66 15.72 0.52 -29.55
CA GLY A 66 16.38 1.25 -28.47
C GLY A 66 15.44 1.71 -27.36
N GLU A 67 14.22 2.13 -27.71
CA GLU A 67 13.24 2.63 -26.74
C GLU A 67 12.74 1.57 -25.75
N LEU A 68 12.97 0.27 -26.01
CA LEU A 68 12.72 -0.79 -25.03
C LEU A 68 13.58 -0.63 -23.77
N VAL A 69 14.73 0.04 -23.88
CA VAL A 69 15.70 0.17 -22.79
C VAL A 69 15.93 1.64 -22.42
N PHE A 70 15.98 2.53 -23.41
CA PHE A 70 16.39 3.91 -23.21
C PHE A 70 15.20 4.87 -23.16
N ALA A 71 15.10 5.62 -22.07
CA ALA A 71 14.16 6.73 -21.93
C ALA A 71 14.62 7.94 -22.73
N ILE A 72 13.77 8.44 -23.61
CA ILE A 72 14.09 9.56 -24.52
C ILE A 72 13.11 10.70 -24.28
N PRO A 73 13.56 11.99 -24.30
CA PRO A 73 12.69 13.12 -24.01
C PRO A 73 11.43 13.15 -24.87
N TYR A 74 11.57 12.99 -26.19
CA TYR A 74 10.41 13.00 -27.10
C TYR A 74 9.34 11.99 -26.72
N LEU A 75 9.73 10.78 -26.32
CA LEU A 75 8.80 9.75 -25.90
C LEU A 75 8.11 10.11 -24.57
N LEU A 76 8.86 10.57 -23.57
CA LEU A 76 8.31 10.95 -22.27
C LEU A 76 7.51 12.26 -22.28
N GLU A 77 7.72 13.15 -23.27
CA GLU A 77 6.85 14.31 -23.47
C GLU A 77 5.48 13.90 -23.98
N ASN A 78 5.42 12.96 -24.93
CA ASN A 78 4.18 12.48 -25.54
C ASN A 78 3.46 11.43 -24.67
N SER A 79 4.20 10.70 -23.84
CA SER A 79 3.66 9.66 -22.97
C SER A 79 4.35 9.67 -21.59
N PRO A 80 4.04 10.67 -20.72
CA PRO A 80 4.72 10.83 -19.43
C PRO A 80 4.63 9.61 -18.51
N SER A 81 3.53 8.85 -18.57
CA SER A 81 3.33 7.64 -17.77
C SER A 81 4.38 6.56 -18.01
N LEU A 82 5.06 6.55 -19.16
CA LEU A 82 6.15 5.61 -19.46
C LEU A 82 7.38 5.79 -18.59
N LEU A 83 7.48 6.86 -17.79
CA LEU A 83 8.49 6.93 -16.73
C LEU A 83 8.37 5.71 -15.78
N GLY A 84 7.15 5.23 -15.55
CA GLY A 84 6.91 4.00 -14.78
C GLY A 84 7.53 2.76 -15.40
N TYR A 85 7.47 2.62 -16.73
CA TYR A 85 8.11 1.51 -17.46
C TYR A 85 9.62 1.47 -17.21
N TYR A 86 10.31 2.59 -17.47
CA TYR A 86 11.77 2.65 -17.31
C TYR A 86 12.18 2.48 -15.84
N ARG A 87 11.43 3.04 -14.89
CA ARG A 87 11.67 2.82 -13.46
C ARG A 87 11.56 1.34 -13.09
N LEU A 88 10.54 0.64 -13.59
CA LEU A 88 10.32 -0.78 -13.33
C LEU A 88 11.40 -1.65 -13.97
N LEU A 89 11.82 -1.33 -15.20
CA LEU A 89 12.89 -2.02 -15.90
C LEU A 89 14.22 -1.93 -15.14
N LEU A 90 14.50 -0.75 -14.58
CA LEU A 90 15.70 -0.50 -13.78
C LEU A 90 15.62 -1.06 -12.36
N GLY A 91 14.53 -1.74 -11.98
CA GLY A 91 14.42 -2.43 -10.69
C GLY A 91 14.03 -1.55 -9.50
N PHE A 92 13.64 -0.29 -9.73
CA PHE A 92 13.37 0.63 -8.63
C PHE A 92 11.91 0.60 -8.17
N SER A 93 11.68 0.59 -6.85
CA SER A 93 10.36 0.93 -6.29
C SER A 93 10.07 2.43 -6.41
N GLN A 94 8.79 2.82 -6.40
CA GLN A 94 8.44 4.25 -6.39
C GLN A 94 9.07 5.01 -5.20
N LYS A 95 9.13 4.38 -4.01
CA LYS A 95 9.70 5.01 -2.81
C LYS A 95 11.21 5.24 -2.93
N ALA A 96 11.93 4.29 -3.54
CA ALA A 96 13.38 4.41 -3.74
C ALA A 96 13.72 5.38 -4.88
N PHE A 97 12.86 5.46 -5.90
CA PHE A 97 13.09 6.29 -7.08
C PHE A 97 12.70 7.76 -6.86
N TYR A 98 11.52 8.04 -6.32
CA TYR A 98 10.99 9.40 -6.18
C TYR A 98 11.39 10.03 -4.84
N THR A 99 12.69 10.23 -4.64
CA THR A 99 13.25 10.87 -3.45
C THR A 99 13.77 12.28 -3.77
N ALA A 100 13.85 13.13 -2.74
CA ALA A 100 14.40 14.47 -2.86
C ALA A 100 15.91 14.44 -3.13
N ASP A 101 16.62 13.45 -2.57
CA ASP A 101 18.07 13.29 -2.69
C ASP A 101 18.52 13.06 -4.13
N PHE A 102 17.67 12.44 -4.96
CA PHE A 102 17.93 12.27 -6.39
C PHE A 102 17.31 13.36 -7.26
N GLY A 103 16.61 14.34 -6.66
CA GLY A 103 15.88 15.37 -7.40
C GLY A 103 14.66 14.85 -8.17
N LEU A 104 14.22 13.61 -7.93
CA LEU A 104 13.23 12.93 -8.75
C LEU A 104 11.79 13.10 -8.26
N SER A 105 11.56 13.56 -7.03
CA SER A 105 10.22 13.74 -6.44
C SER A 105 9.24 14.51 -7.33
N GLY A 106 9.73 15.52 -8.05
CA GLY A 106 8.92 16.35 -8.94
C GLY A 106 8.33 15.58 -10.13
N PHE A 107 8.99 14.50 -10.60
CA PHE A 107 8.57 13.73 -11.76
C PHE A 107 7.54 12.65 -11.45
N LYS A 108 7.22 12.42 -10.17
CA LYS A 108 6.26 11.40 -9.73
C LYS A 108 4.87 11.53 -10.40
N SER A 109 4.44 12.76 -10.69
CA SER A 109 3.18 13.03 -11.38
C SER A 109 3.14 12.52 -12.83
N MET A 110 4.29 12.35 -13.48
CA MET A 110 4.34 11.80 -14.83
C MET A 110 3.86 10.36 -14.82
N GLU A 111 4.37 9.56 -13.89
CA GLU A 111 3.93 8.17 -13.72
C GLU A 111 2.48 8.11 -13.23
N GLU A 112 2.16 8.72 -12.08
CA GLU A 112 0.85 8.51 -11.43
C GLU A 112 -0.32 9.17 -12.16
N LYS A 113 -0.08 10.28 -12.87
CA LYS A 113 -1.14 11.12 -13.46
C LYS A 113 -0.98 11.33 -14.96
N GLY A 114 0.13 10.90 -15.57
CA GLY A 114 0.42 11.22 -16.97
C GLY A 114 0.72 12.70 -17.20
N ILE A 115 1.06 13.46 -16.16
CA ILE A 115 1.21 14.92 -16.25
C ILE A 115 2.69 15.31 -16.15
N LEU A 116 3.19 15.92 -17.24
CA LEU A 116 4.47 16.63 -17.28
C LEU A 116 4.26 18.12 -17.05
N SER A 117 4.65 18.62 -15.87
CA SER A 117 4.55 20.06 -15.56
C SER A 117 5.53 20.91 -16.38
N THR A 118 5.22 22.19 -16.59
CA THR A 118 6.11 23.12 -17.30
C THR A 118 7.50 23.22 -16.66
N LYS A 119 7.57 23.14 -15.32
CA LYS A 119 8.84 23.11 -14.59
C LYS A 119 9.64 21.85 -14.92
N ASN A 120 9.01 20.68 -14.83
CA ASN A 120 9.67 19.41 -15.10
C ASN A 120 10.02 19.21 -16.57
N LYS A 121 9.24 19.79 -17.50
CA LYS A 121 9.53 19.76 -18.93
C LYS A 121 10.92 20.31 -19.23
N LYS A 122 11.34 21.39 -18.54
CA LYS A 122 12.69 21.96 -18.69
C LYS A 122 13.81 21.03 -18.21
N LEU A 123 13.51 20.16 -17.25
CA LEU A 123 14.45 19.22 -16.64
C LEU A 123 14.40 17.81 -17.27
N LEU A 124 13.46 17.58 -18.20
CA LEU A 124 13.27 16.28 -18.83
C LEU A 124 14.50 15.76 -19.57
N PRO A 125 15.28 16.59 -20.30
CA PRO A 125 16.53 16.12 -20.92
C PRO A 125 17.55 15.60 -19.91
N GLU A 126 17.65 16.24 -18.74
CA GLU A 126 18.55 15.82 -17.67
C GLU A 126 18.10 14.50 -17.04
N LEU A 127 16.80 14.36 -16.77
CA LEU A 127 16.19 13.10 -16.33
C LEU A 127 16.50 11.96 -17.31
N CYS A 128 16.28 12.17 -18.61
CA CYS A 128 16.53 11.15 -19.61
C CYS A 128 18.02 10.80 -19.71
N SER A 129 18.92 11.79 -19.59
CA SER A 129 20.37 11.53 -19.55
C SER A 129 20.76 10.63 -18.38
N GLY A 130 20.22 10.88 -17.18
CA GLY A 130 20.43 10.02 -16.01
C GLY A 130 19.90 8.61 -16.22
N LEU A 131 18.67 8.48 -16.74
CA LEU A 131 18.05 7.18 -17.04
C LEU A 131 18.83 6.40 -18.10
N ILE A 132 19.32 7.05 -19.16
CA ILE A 132 20.13 6.42 -20.20
C ILE A 132 21.41 5.85 -19.59
N LYS A 133 22.11 6.61 -18.74
CA LYS A 133 23.32 6.12 -18.05
C LYS A 133 23.03 4.87 -17.20
N CYS A 134 21.98 4.90 -16.39
CA CYS A 134 21.56 3.73 -15.61
C CYS A 134 21.19 2.54 -16.50
N SER A 135 20.55 2.79 -17.64
CA SER A 135 20.14 1.77 -18.60
C SER A 135 21.33 1.13 -19.31
N CYS A 136 22.38 1.92 -19.61
CA CYS A 136 23.65 1.37 -20.09
C CYS A 136 24.28 0.45 -19.03
N SER A 137 24.33 0.87 -17.77
CA SER A 137 24.85 0.03 -16.68
C SER A 137 24.04 -1.25 -16.49
N LEU A 138 22.71 -1.19 -16.66
CA LEU A 138 21.86 -2.38 -16.67
C LEU A 138 22.26 -3.32 -17.82
N LEU A 139 22.38 -2.79 -19.04
CA LEU A 139 22.73 -3.55 -20.24
C LEU A 139 24.10 -4.24 -20.12
N ASP A 140 25.09 -3.54 -19.56
CA ASP A 140 26.41 -4.08 -19.28
C ASP A 140 26.33 -5.18 -18.20
N GLY A 141 25.56 -4.94 -17.13
CA GLY A 141 25.42 -5.86 -16.00
C GLY A 141 24.69 -7.17 -16.32
N ILE A 142 23.65 -7.13 -17.17
CA ILE A 142 22.97 -8.36 -17.62
C ILE A 142 23.79 -9.14 -18.65
N GLY A 143 24.77 -8.49 -19.27
CA GLY A 143 25.53 -9.00 -20.39
C GLY A 143 24.73 -8.83 -21.67
N THR A 144 25.33 -8.15 -22.64
CA THR A 144 24.68 -7.81 -23.90
C THR A 144 24.16 -9.06 -24.62
N ASP A 145 24.80 -10.24 -24.49
CA ASP A 145 24.47 -11.47 -25.24
C ASP A 145 23.16 -12.10 -24.80
N ARG A 146 22.68 -11.76 -23.60
CA ARG A 146 21.48 -12.34 -22.99
C ARG A 146 20.23 -11.51 -23.22
N VAL A 147 20.38 -10.30 -23.77
CA VAL A 147 19.28 -9.35 -23.88
C VAL A 147 18.24 -9.87 -24.87
N SER A 148 17.00 -9.94 -24.42
CA SER A 148 15.85 -10.30 -25.25
C SER A 148 14.64 -9.49 -24.81
N LYS A 149 13.65 -9.35 -25.70
CA LYS A 149 12.39 -8.68 -25.36
C LYS A 149 11.71 -9.34 -24.14
N GLN A 150 11.75 -10.68 -24.07
CA GLN A 150 11.19 -11.44 -22.95
C GLN A 150 11.92 -11.14 -21.64
N LEU A 151 13.26 -11.13 -21.65
CA LEU A 151 14.04 -10.82 -20.45
C LEU A 151 13.71 -9.42 -19.91
N LEU A 152 13.55 -8.42 -20.79
CA LEU A 152 13.17 -7.07 -20.36
C LEU A 152 11.76 -7.05 -19.75
N ASP A 153 10.80 -7.82 -20.28
CA ASP A 153 9.47 -7.98 -19.67
C ASP A 153 9.59 -8.64 -18.29
N ASP A 154 10.31 -9.76 -18.20
CA ASP A 154 10.51 -10.51 -16.95
C ASP A 154 11.13 -9.63 -15.85
N LEU A 155 12.13 -8.81 -16.19
CA LEU A 155 12.75 -7.87 -15.25
C LEU A 155 11.74 -6.83 -14.73
N THR A 156 10.89 -6.29 -15.61
CA THR A 156 9.83 -5.36 -15.17
C THR A 156 8.82 -6.06 -14.26
N LEU A 157 8.43 -7.30 -14.57
CA LEU A 157 7.49 -8.09 -13.76
C LEU A 157 8.06 -8.45 -12.38
N LEU A 158 9.36 -8.76 -12.29
CA LEU A 158 10.05 -8.99 -11.02
C LEU A 158 9.99 -7.76 -10.09
N THR A 159 9.94 -6.55 -10.65
CA THR A 159 9.79 -5.30 -9.89
C THR A 159 8.33 -4.99 -9.55
N VAL A 160 7.39 -5.32 -10.44
CA VAL A 160 5.94 -5.14 -10.22
C VAL A 160 5.41 -6.09 -9.14
N GLY A 161 5.87 -7.34 -9.10
CA GLY A 161 5.39 -8.38 -8.19
C GLY A 161 5.36 -7.94 -6.71
N PRO A 162 6.47 -7.43 -6.15
CA PRO A 162 6.50 -6.86 -4.80
C PRO A 162 5.54 -5.69 -4.59
N GLN A 163 5.30 -4.84 -5.60
CA GLN A 163 4.36 -3.72 -5.51
C GLN A 163 2.91 -4.23 -5.41
N LEU A 164 2.54 -5.21 -6.23
CA LEU A 164 1.22 -5.85 -6.16
C LEU A 164 1.01 -6.57 -4.83
N ARG A 165 2.02 -7.31 -4.35
CA ARG A 165 2.02 -7.95 -3.03
C ARG A 165 1.84 -6.93 -1.90
N GLY A 166 2.62 -5.85 -1.93
CA GLY A 166 2.52 -4.76 -0.96
C GLY A 166 1.12 -4.13 -0.96
N GLY A 167 0.60 -3.80 -2.16
CA GLY A 167 -0.74 -3.24 -2.32
C GLY A 167 -1.85 -4.17 -1.81
N ALA A 168 -1.77 -5.47 -2.08
CA ALA A 168 -2.73 -6.45 -1.55
C ALA A 168 -2.66 -6.55 -0.01
N ASN A 169 -1.47 -6.50 0.59
CA ASN A 169 -1.32 -6.51 2.04
C ASN A 169 -1.92 -5.25 2.68
N VAL A 170 -1.71 -4.07 2.07
CA VAL A 170 -2.33 -2.81 2.52
C VAL A 170 -3.86 -2.89 2.44
N ARG A 171 -4.41 -3.37 1.31
CA ARG A 171 -5.86 -3.55 1.16
C ARG A 171 -6.44 -4.49 2.22
N LYS A 172 -5.76 -5.60 2.51
CA LYS A 172 -6.17 -6.53 3.59
C LYS A 172 -6.19 -5.83 4.95
N GLY A 173 -5.17 -5.03 5.26
CA GLY A 173 -5.13 -4.21 6.48
C GLY A 173 -6.33 -3.27 6.60
N ILE A 174 -6.62 -2.51 5.54
CA ILE A 174 -7.76 -1.58 5.50
C ILE A 174 -9.09 -2.33 5.69
N VAL A 175 -9.29 -3.44 4.98
CA VAL A 175 -10.51 -4.27 5.12
C VAL A 175 -10.68 -4.75 6.56
N SER A 176 -9.60 -5.19 7.23
CA SER A 176 -9.66 -5.60 8.63
C SER A 176 -10.04 -4.45 9.56
N ILE A 177 -9.49 -3.24 9.36
CA ILE A 177 -9.83 -2.05 10.15
C ILE A 177 -11.33 -1.73 10.01
N VAL A 178 -11.84 -1.70 8.77
CA VAL A 178 -13.26 -1.45 8.48
C VAL A 178 -14.15 -2.50 9.14
N GLN A 179 -13.77 -3.78 9.12
CA GLN A 179 -14.53 -4.85 9.77
C GLN A 179 -14.63 -4.69 11.29
N VAL A 180 -13.56 -4.23 11.96
CA VAL A 180 -13.59 -3.91 13.40
C VAL A 180 -14.51 -2.71 13.65
N PHE A 181 -14.38 -1.65 12.85
CA PHE A 181 -15.21 -0.45 12.96
C PHE A 181 -16.70 -0.75 12.77
N GLU A 182 -17.07 -1.55 11.77
CA GLU A 182 -18.44 -2.03 11.56
C GLU A 182 -18.95 -2.88 12.74
N SER A 183 -18.08 -3.67 13.37
CA SER A 183 -18.44 -4.42 14.58
C SER A 183 -18.77 -3.48 15.73
N ILE A 184 -17.99 -2.40 15.93
CA ILE A 184 -18.28 -1.34 16.91
C ILE A 184 -19.57 -0.61 16.56
N HIS A 185 -19.75 -0.25 15.27
CA HIS A 185 -20.96 0.42 14.79
C HIS A 185 -22.21 -0.37 15.13
N LYS A 186 -22.23 -1.69 14.86
CA LYS A 186 -23.35 -2.57 15.24
C LYS A 186 -23.65 -2.55 16.74
N ILE A 187 -22.62 -2.45 17.59
CA ILE A 187 -22.78 -2.39 19.05
C ILE A 187 -23.44 -1.07 19.48
N VAL A 188 -23.02 0.06 18.91
CA VAL A 188 -23.45 1.40 19.35
C VAL A 188 -24.56 2.01 18.50
N LYS A 189 -25.03 1.30 17.46
CA LYS A 189 -25.96 1.80 16.44
C LYS A 189 -27.19 2.50 17.02
N ASN A 190 -27.78 1.92 18.07
CA ASN A 190 -29.01 2.43 18.69
C ASN A 190 -28.80 3.74 19.49
N ASP A 191 -27.57 4.07 19.83
CA ASP A 191 -27.18 5.25 20.61
C ASP A 191 -26.43 6.27 19.74
N SER A 192 -26.32 6.00 18.43
CA SER A 192 -25.64 6.88 17.47
C SER A 192 -26.49 8.09 17.10
N SER A 193 -25.92 9.28 17.25
CA SER A 193 -26.52 10.54 16.80
C SER A 193 -26.16 10.86 15.36
N SER A 194 -25.00 10.39 14.89
CA SER A 194 -24.57 10.45 13.50
C SER A 194 -23.50 9.41 13.22
N SER A 195 -23.49 8.84 12.01
CA SER A 195 -22.40 7.97 11.56
C SER A 195 -22.05 8.25 10.10
N SER A 196 -20.77 8.04 9.78
CA SER A 196 -20.20 7.99 8.44
C SER A 196 -19.29 6.76 8.33
N GLU A 197 -18.68 6.56 7.16
CA GLU A 197 -17.76 5.44 6.91
C GLU A 197 -16.52 5.44 7.80
N SER A 198 -16.16 6.57 8.41
CA SER A 198 -14.92 6.73 9.20
C SER A 198 -15.12 7.31 10.59
N LYS A 199 -16.36 7.64 10.97
CA LYS A 199 -16.67 8.29 12.25
C LYS A 199 -18.08 7.96 12.73
N ILE A 200 -18.22 7.65 14.02
CA ILE A 200 -19.49 7.51 14.71
C ILE A 200 -19.49 8.48 15.89
N GLU A 201 -20.58 9.23 16.02
CA GLU A 201 -20.84 10.06 17.19
C GLU A 201 -22.01 9.46 17.96
N ILE A 202 -21.81 9.25 19.25
CA ILE A 202 -22.84 8.75 20.17
C ILE A 202 -22.95 9.70 21.37
N LYS A 203 -24.07 9.62 22.09
CA LYS A 203 -24.22 10.26 23.40
C LYS A 203 -24.20 9.21 24.49
N ASN A 204 -23.35 9.40 25.49
CA ASN A 204 -23.34 8.52 26.64
C ASN A 204 -24.49 8.81 27.62
N ALA A 205 -24.64 7.98 28.65
CA ALA A 205 -25.69 8.11 29.65
C ALA A 205 -25.64 9.43 30.45
N ALA A 206 -24.49 10.10 30.49
CA ALA A 206 -24.31 11.42 31.10
C ALA A 206 -24.58 12.58 30.11
N GLY A 207 -25.03 12.29 28.89
CA GLY A 207 -25.32 13.27 27.85
C GLY A 207 -24.09 13.82 27.13
N ARG A 208 -22.89 13.33 27.44
CA ARG A 208 -21.64 13.77 26.80
C ARG A 208 -21.46 13.08 25.45
N LYS A 209 -20.80 13.79 24.55
CA LYS A 209 -20.48 13.31 23.21
C LYS A 209 -19.30 12.33 23.29
N VAL A 210 -19.42 11.18 22.64
CA VAL A 210 -18.34 10.22 22.47
C VAL A 210 -18.11 10.03 20.97
N LEU A 211 -16.85 10.12 20.57
CA LEU A 211 -16.36 9.99 19.21
C LEU A 211 -15.67 8.65 19.04
N ILE A 212 -16.03 7.92 17.98
CA ILE A 212 -15.37 6.69 17.54
C ILE A 212 -14.94 6.93 16.10
N GLU A 213 -13.65 6.91 15.79
CA GLU A 213 -13.17 7.30 14.46
C GLU A 213 -11.87 6.60 14.06
N PHE A 214 -11.62 6.55 12.75
CA PHE A 214 -10.30 6.20 12.24
C PHE A 214 -9.26 7.23 12.66
N ALA A 215 -8.07 6.76 13.00
CA ALA A 215 -6.94 7.60 13.34
C ALA A 215 -5.65 7.10 12.68
N PRO A 216 -4.63 7.97 12.52
CA PRO A 216 -3.37 7.57 11.89
C PRO A 216 -2.53 6.59 12.72
N ASP A 217 -2.64 6.63 14.05
CA ASP A 217 -1.88 5.81 15.01
C ASP A 217 -2.44 6.00 16.44
N PRO A 218 -3.15 5.02 17.04
CA PRO A 218 -3.59 3.72 16.49
C PRO A 218 -4.76 3.81 15.47
N ASP A 219 -5.08 2.70 14.79
CA ASP A 219 -6.04 2.64 13.67
C ASP A 219 -7.46 3.17 13.99
N ILE A 220 -8.00 2.85 15.17
CA ILE A 220 -9.31 3.31 15.64
C ILE A 220 -9.17 3.88 17.05
N VAL A 221 -9.78 5.04 17.29
CA VAL A 221 -9.78 5.67 18.62
C VAL A 221 -11.20 5.98 19.10
N ILE A 222 -11.38 5.88 20.41
CA ILE A 222 -12.61 6.24 21.12
C ILE A 222 -12.28 7.31 22.14
N ARG A 223 -12.96 8.45 22.04
CA ARG A 223 -12.72 9.64 22.86
C ARG A 223 -14.02 10.22 23.38
N GLU A 224 -14.04 10.62 24.65
CA GLU A 224 -15.18 11.26 25.30
C GLU A 224 -14.91 12.77 25.40
N GLU A 225 -15.82 13.60 24.89
CA GLU A 225 -15.71 15.05 25.00
C GLU A 225 -16.16 15.50 26.40
N MET A 226 -15.23 16.07 27.16
CA MET A 226 -15.46 16.54 28.53
C MET A 226 -15.91 18.01 28.55
N SER A 227 -15.33 18.81 27.66
CA SER A 227 -15.72 20.19 27.33
C SER A 227 -15.38 20.44 25.85
N PRO A 228 -15.86 21.53 25.21
CA PRO A 228 -15.58 21.78 23.80
C PRO A 228 -14.09 21.63 23.47
N GLU A 229 -13.77 20.77 22.51
CA GLU A 229 -12.41 20.42 22.05
C GLU A 229 -11.49 19.75 23.10
N ASN A 230 -11.99 19.46 24.29
CA ASN A 230 -11.26 18.76 25.34
C ASN A 230 -11.74 17.32 25.47
N TYR A 231 -10.85 16.39 25.12
CA TYR A 231 -11.19 14.98 25.02
C TYR A 231 -10.48 14.15 26.08
N ARG A 232 -11.24 13.28 26.73
CA ARG A 232 -10.71 12.14 27.46
C ARG A 232 -10.48 11.00 26.48
N ASN A 233 -9.24 10.54 26.37
CA ASN A 233 -8.86 9.43 25.51
C ASN A 233 -9.22 8.09 26.18
N VAL A 234 -10.18 7.34 25.61
CA VAL A 234 -10.76 6.16 26.27
C VAL A 234 -10.11 4.89 25.75
N ILE A 235 -10.25 4.60 24.46
CA ILE A 235 -9.78 3.35 23.84
C ILE A 235 -8.95 3.67 22.61
N ALA A 236 -7.80 3.03 22.51
CA ALA A 236 -6.97 2.99 21.31
C ALA A 236 -6.97 1.55 20.79
N ILE A 237 -7.30 1.34 19.52
CA ILE A 237 -7.39 0.00 18.92
C ILE A 237 -6.47 -0.06 17.71
N GLU A 238 -5.57 -1.04 17.72
CA GLU A 238 -4.69 -1.36 16.62
C GLU A 238 -5.13 -2.67 15.94
N VAL A 239 -5.16 -2.71 14.61
CA VAL A 239 -5.65 -3.84 13.83
C VAL A 239 -4.56 -4.42 12.93
N LYS A 240 -4.20 -5.68 13.16
CA LYS A 240 -3.19 -6.40 12.37
C LYS A 240 -3.87 -7.41 11.44
N GLY A 241 -4.19 -6.96 10.22
CA GLY A 241 -4.97 -7.70 9.23
C GLY A 241 -4.31 -8.89 8.52
N GLY A 242 -3.01 -9.12 8.71
CA GLY A 242 -2.30 -10.27 8.14
C GLY A 242 -2.80 -11.62 8.66
N THR A 243 -2.80 -12.65 7.82
CA THR A 243 -3.33 -13.99 8.14
C THR A 243 -2.26 -15.02 8.49
N ASP A 244 -1.00 -14.66 8.35
CA ASP A 244 0.17 -15.50 8.55
C ASP A 244 0.53 -15.64 10.03
N PHE A 245 0.19 -16.78 10.63
CA PHE A 245 0.49 -17.04 12.05
C PHE A 245 1.98 -17.00 12.37
N SER A 246 2.86 -17.43 11.44
CA SER A 246 4.31 -17.47 11.64
C SER A 246 4.95 -16.10 11.93
N ASN A 247 4.30 -15.01 11.50
CA ASN A 247 4.80 -13.64 11.67
C ASN A 247 4.01 -12.84 12.72
N ILE A 248 3.20 -13.52 13.55
CA ILE A 248 2.31 -12.84 14.50
C ILE A 248 3.08 -12.05 15.57
N HIS A 249 4.23 -12.56 16.01
CA HIS A 249 5.08 -11.91 17.02
C HIS A 249 5.50 -10.50 16.59
N ASN A 250 6.05 -10.38 15.37
CA ASN A 250 6.48 -9.10 14.81
C ASN A 250 5.32 -8.12 14.71
N ARG A 251 4.14 -8.58 14.29
CA ARG A 251 2.95 -7.73 14.14
C ARG A 251 2.39 -7.27 15.50
N ILE A 252 2.47 -8.11 16.53
CA ILE A 252 2.12 -7.71 17.90
C ILE A 252 3.13 -6.69 18.43
N GLY A 253 4.43 -6.89 18.20
CA GLY A 253 5.46 -5.90 18.57
C GLY A 253 5.31 -4.55 17.84
N GLU A 254 4.79 -4.54 16.61
CA GLU A 254 4.39 -3.31 15.94
C GLU A 254 3.21 -2.61 16.62
N ALA A 255 2.21 -3.38 17.08
CA ALA A 255 1.07 -2.83 17.83
C ALA A 255 1.52 -2.23 19.18
N GLU A 256 2.49 -2.85 19.84
CA GLU A 256 3.08 -2.33 21.08
C GLU A 256 3.62 -0.90 20.91
N LYS A 257 4.32 -0.62 19.80
CA LYS A 257 4.86 0.72 19.54
C LYS A 257 3.76 1.78 19.44
N SER A 258 2.65 1.44 18.79
CA SER A 258 1.46 2.29 18.68
C SER A 258 0.79 2.50 20.04
N HIS A 259 0.65 1.42 20.83
CA HIS A 259 0.06 1.49 22.17
C HIS A 259 0.90 2.25 23.19
N GLN A 260 2.24 2.18 23.13
CA GLN A 260 3.11 3.00 23.99
C GLN A 260 2.88 4.49 23.75
N LYS A 261 2.77 4.92 22.49
CA LYS A 261 2.43 6.30 22.14
C LYS A 261 1.02 6.66 22.57
N ALA A 262 0.05 5.76 22.42
CA ALA A 262 -1.32 5.99 22.86
C ALA A 262 -1.41 6.16 24.39
N LYS A 263 -0.71 5.33 25.17
CA LYS A 263 -0.60 5.49 26.62
C LYS A 263 0.05 6.82 27.02
N ALA A 264 1.10 7.23 26.31
CA ALA A 264 1.72 8.54 26.53
C ALA A 264 0.76 9.71 26.24
N LYS A 265 -0.21 9.51 25.33
CA LYS A 265 -1.32 10.45 25.05
C LYS A 265 -2.51 10.31 26.02
N GLY A 266 -2.43 9.45 27.04
CA GLY A 266 -3.45 9.29 28.07
C GLY A 266 -4.62 8.38 27.69
N TYR A 267 -4.48 7.51 26.69
CA TYR A 267 -5.49 6.46 26.44
C TYR A 267 -5.54 5.46 27.60
N VAL A 268 -6.74 5.18 28.10
CA VAL A 268 -6.97 4.29 29.25
C VAL A 268 -6.83 2.82 28.86
N GLU A 269 -7.37 2.45 27.70
CA GLU A 269 -7.38 1.09 27.16
C GLU A 269 -6.70 1.05 25.78
N CYS A 270 -5.93 0.00 25.54
CA CYS A 270 -5.20 -0.29 24.31
C CYS A 270 -5.53 -1.72 23.87
N TRP A 271 -6.16 -1.90 22.71
CA TRP A 271 -6.65 -3.20 22.24
C TRP A 271 -6.00 -3.58 20.91
N THR A 272 -5.57 -4.83 20.78
CA THR A 272 -5.04 -5.35 19.51
C THR A 272 -6.03 -6.34 18.91
N VAL A 273 -6.48 -6.11 17.68
CA VAL A 273 -7.27 -7.07 16.90
C VAL A 273 -6.39 -7.74 15.86
N VAL A 274 -6.38 -9.07 15.80
CA VAL A 274 -5.55 -9.83 14.85
C VAL A 274 -6.41 -10.70 13.93
N ASN A 275 -5.94 -10.90 12.69
CA ASN A 275 -6.64 -11.73 11.71
C ASN A 275 -6.01 -13.12 11.54
N VAL A 276 -5.84 -13.88 12.62
CA VAL A 276 -5.28 -15.26 12.59
C VAL A 276 -6.23 -16.27 13.23
N ASP A 277 -6.07 -17.55 12.90
CA ASP A 277 -6.97 -18.61 13.38
C ASP A 277 -6.81 -18.98 14.85
N ARG A 278 -5.70 -18.61 15.46
CA ARG A 278 -5.41 -18.89 16.87
C ARG A 278 -4.37 -17.89 17.36
N MET A 279 -4.36 -17.67 18.67
CA MET A 279 -3.41 -16.80 19.33
C MET A 279 -2.96 -17.45 20.64
N ASP A 280 -1.65 -17.42 20.88
CA ASP A 280 -1.11 -17.67 22.21
C ASP A 280 -1.15 -16.33 22.97
N PHE A 281 -2.11 -16.20 23.87
CA PHE A 281 -2.29 -14.99 24.65
C PHE A 281 -1.10 -14.73 25.59
N LYS A 282 -0.42 -15.76 26.11
CA LYS A 282 0.71 -15.55 27.01
C LYS A 282 1.86 -14.87 26.27
N MET A 283 2.17 -15.37 25.08
CA MET A 283 3.14 -14.76 24.19
C MET A 283 2.71 -13.35 23.77
N ALA A 284 1.44 -13.16 23.40
CA ALA A 284 0.95 -11.86 22.96
C ALA A 284 1.13 -10.76 24.03
N HIS A 285 0.88 -11.08 25.31
CA HIS A 285 1.10 -10.13 26.41
C HIS A 285 2.59 -9.90 26.73
N GLN A 286 3.46 -10.86 26.42
CA GLN A 286 4.92 -10.66 26.53
C GLN A 286 5.43 -9.70 25.45
N GLU A 287 4.97 -9.86 24.21
CA GLU A 287 5.36 -9.03 23.07
C GLU A 287 4.73 -7.63 23.09
N SER A 288 3.51 -7.51 23.62
CA SER A 288 2.82 -6.22 23.77
C SER A 288 2.22 -6.04 25.17
N PRO A 289 3.06 -5.70 26.17
CA PRO A 289 2.62 -5.46 27.54
C PRO A 289 1.73 -4.21 27.68
N SER A 290 1.75 -3.29 26.72
CA SER A 290 0.86 -2.13 26.74
C SER A 290 -0.56 -2.47 26.30
N THR A 291 -0.76 -3.58 25.59
CA THR A 291 -2.10 -4.04 25.18
C THR A 291 -2.87 -4.60 26.38
N ASN A 292 -4.05 -4.03 26.65
CA ASN A 292 -4.97 -4.50 27.66
C ASN A 292 -5.77 -5.74 27.21
N ARG A 293 -6.10 -5.82 25.91
CA ARG A 293 -6.93 -6.88 25.34
C ARG A 293 -6.51 -7.26 23.93
N PHE A 294 -6.58 -8.56 23.65
CA PHE A 294 -6.39 -9.10 22.30
C PHE A 294 -7.71 -9.74 21.83
N TYR A 295 -8.05 -9.52 20.57
CA TYR A 295 -9.25 -10.08 19.94
C TYR A 295 -8.91 -10.72 18.60
N LEU A 296 -9.59 -11.82 18.24
CA LEU A 296 -9.53 -12.38 16.90
C LEU A 296 -10.61 -11.73 16.02
N LEU A 297 -10.20 -11.17 14.88
CA LEU A 297 -11.07 -10.49 13.93
C LEU A 297 -12.28 -11.36 13.52
N ARG A 298 -12.04 -12.64 13.24
CA ARG A 298 -13.09 -13.59 12.85
C ARG A 298 -14.21 -13.71 13.89
N ASN A 299 -13.88 -13.61 15.18
CA ASN A 299 -14.86 -13.74 16.26
C ASN A 299 -15.71 -12.46 16.38
N LEU A 300 -15.08 -11.29 16.17
CA LEU A 300 -15.80 -10.02 16.11
C LEU A 300 -16.77 -9.98 14.92
N VAL A 301 -16.30 -10.36 13.74
CA VAL A 301 -17.10 -10.39 12.50
C VAL A 301 -18.26 -11.39 12.61
N ALA A 302 -18.05 -12.54 13.24
CA ALA A 302 -19.12 -13.52 13.49
C ALA A 302 -20.23 -12.99 14.40
N SER A 303 -19.96 -11.90 15.16
CA SER A 303 -20.89 -11.27 16.10
C SER A 303 -21.49 -12.26 17.11
N LYS A 304 -20.72 -13.30 17.46
CA LYS A 304 -21.13 -14.44 18.29
C LYS A 304 -19.94 -14.93 19.12
N GLY A 305 -20.25 -15.66 20.19
CA GLY A 305 -19.24 -16.24 21.08
C GLY A 305 -18.81 -15.31 22.21
N THR A 306 -18.04 -15.86 23.14
CA THR A 306 -17.62 -15.19 24.38
C THR A 306 -16.73 -13.98 24.13
N GLU A 307 -15.81 -14.08 23.17
CA GLU A 307 -14.89 -12.99 22.84
C GLU A 307 -15.61 -11.76 22.28
N TYR A 308 -16.59 -11.95 21.38
CA TYR A 308 -17.43 -10.86 20.90
C TYR A 308 -18.28 -10.24 22.03
N GLN A 309 -18.81 -11.06 22.94
CA GLN A 309 -19.59 -10.53 24.08
C GLN A 309 -18.72 -9.72 25.05
N ASP A 310 -17.47 -10.13 25.31
CA ASP A 310 -16.51 -9.32 26.08
C ASP A 310 -16.22 -8.01 25.36
N PHE A 311 -15.89 -8.05 24.06
CA PHE A 311 -15.67 -6.87 23.23
C PHE A 311 -16.87 -5.90 23.29
N ARG A 312 -18.09 -6.41 23.05
CA ARG A 312 -19.34 -5.65 23.14
C ARG A 312 -19.54 -5.02 24.51
N THR A 313 -19.41 -5.81 25.57
CA THR A 313 -19.63 -5.36 26.94
C THR A 313 -18.67 -4.23 27.30
N ARG A 314 -17.40 -4.34 26.90
CA ARG A 314 -16.40 -3.29 27.11
C ARG A 314 -16.66 -2.05 26.31
N VAL A 315 -17.00 -2.17 25.02
CA VAL A 315 -17.39 -1.02 24.20
C VAL A 315 -18.55 -0.28 24.84
N VAL A 316 -19.61 -1.00 25.24
CA VAL A 316 -20.78 -0.41 25.93
C VAL A 316 -20.36 0.28 27.24
N SER A 317 -19.59 -0.42 28.09
CA SER A 317 -19.18 0.10 29.39
C SER A 317 -18.28 1.34 29.29
N LEU A 318 -17.32 1.34 28.36
CA LEU A 318 -16.31 2.39 28.23
C LEU A 318 -16.82 3.59 27.44
N THR A 319 -17.77 3.38 26.52
CA THR A 319 -18.51 4.50 25.90
C THR A 319 -19.62 5.04 26.78
N GLY A 320 -19.99 4.32 27.84
CA GLY A 320 -20.98 4.75 28.83
C GLY A 320 -22.41 4.81 28.28
N ILE A 321 -22.74 4.06 27.23
CA ILE A 321 -24.10 3.97 26.69
C ILE A 321 -24.96 3.04 27.53
N LYS A 322 -26.29 3.23 27.47
CA LYS A 322 -27.25 2.37 28.19
C LYS A 322 -27.28 1.01 27.49
N GLY A 323 -26.52 0.04 28.03
CA GLY A 323 -26.53 -1.33 27.54
C GLY A 323 -27.96 -1.86 27.43
N LYS A 324 -28.39 -2.18 26.21
CA LYS A 324 -29.64 -2.89 25.93
C LYS A 324 -29.36 -4.36 25.69
#